data_AF-A0A5M3X7K3-F1
#
_entry.id   AF-A0A5M3X7K3-F1
#
_cell.length_a   1.000
_cell.length_b   1.000
_cell.length_c   1.000
_cell.angle_alpha   90.00
_cell.angle_beta   90.00
_cell.angle_gamma   90.00
#
_symmetry.space_group_name_H-M   'P 1'
#
loop_
_entity.id
_entity.type
_entity.pdbx_description
1 polymer ?
#
loop_
_entity_poly.entity_id
_entity_poly.type
_entity_poly.pdbx_seq_one_letter_code
_entity_poly.pdbx_strand_id
1 'polypeptide(L)'
;MAAWAAFAEFAQTNIAGIDTRPDSDSDGFILQWGRWSWNDHRPSMSFTRQVAVPCENDQFEGLVELWQIELVLFYEDSVALSSYSDQDTGFYFPNGDEEWQVALMEGQDFPPLQAVAKTAPVSSSLTLEHAD
;
A
#
# COMPACT_ATOMS: atom_id res chain seq x y z
N MET A 1 8.56 4.26 12.49
CA MET A 1 9.29 3.14 11.85
C MET A 1 9.88 3.62 10.55
N ALA A 2 11.12 3.23 10.18
CA ALA A 2 11.77 3.70 8.95
C ALA A 2 10.99 3.30 7.68
N ALA A 3 10.49 2.06 7.62
CA ALA A 3 9.71 1.60 6.48
C ALA A 3 8.39 2.36 6.32
N TRP A 4 7.70 2.69 7.41
CA TRP A 4 6.51 3.55 7.37
C TRP A 4 6.84 4.94 6.81
N ALA A 5 7.91 5.57 7.29
CA ALA A 5 8.30 6.89 6.81
C ALA A 5 8.65 6.88 5.32
N ALA A 6 9.39 5.87 4.86
CA ALA A 6 9.72 5.70 3.44
C ALA A 6 8.47 5.46 2.59
N PHE A 7 7.53 4.65 3.07
CA PHE A 7 6.26 4.44 2.38
C PHE A 7 5.42 5.73 2.33
N ALA A 8 5.31 6.46 3.45
CA ALA A 8 4.57 7.71 3.49
C ALA A 8 5.13 8.75 2.51
N GLU A 9 6.45 8.87 2.40
CA GLU A 9 7.11 9.72 1.41
C GLU A 9 6.83 9.24 -0.03
N PHE A 10 6.96 7.92 -0.27
CA PHE A 10 6.68 7.32 -1.57
C PHE A 10 5.22 7.52 -1.99
N ALA A 11 4.26 7.34 -1.09
CA ALA A 11 2.83 7.46 -1.35
C ALA A 11 2.43 8.87 -1.81
N GLN A 12 3.13 9.89 -1.33
CA GLN A 12 2.93 11.29 -1.73
C GLN A 12 3.77 11.73 -2.92
N THR A 13 4.68 10.88 -3.40
CA THR A 13 5.53 11.22 -4.53
C THR A 13 4.67 11.34 -5.79
N ASN A 14 4.79 12.46 -6.50
CA ASN A 14 4.09 12.64 -7.77
C ASN A 14 4.65 11.64 -8.81
N ILE A 15 3.76 10.82 -9.38
CA ILE A 15 4.08 9.88 -10.44
C ILE A 15 3.56 10.46 -11.75
N ALA A 16 4.45 10.66 -12.71
CA ALA A 16 4.05 11.10 -14.05
C ALA A 16 3.36 9.97 -14.82
N GLY A 17 2.38 10.32 -15.66
CA GLY A 17 1.71 9.35 -16.53
C GLY A 17 0.56 8.58 -15.88
N ILE A 18 0.18 8.91 -14.65
CA ILE A 18 -1.07 8.42 -14.05
C ILE A 18 -2.27 9.14 -14.66
N ASP A 19 -3.42 8.48 -14.68
CA ASP A 19 -4.68 9.10 -15.05
C ASP A 19 -5.08 10.14 -13.99
N THR A 20 -5.21 11.40 -14.41
CA THR A 20 -5.55 12.53 -13.51
C THR A 20 -6.97 13.03 -13.72
N ARG A 21 -7.85 12.22 -14.33
CA ARG A 21 -9.26 12.60 -14.48
C ARG A 21 -9.90 12.81 -13.09
N PRO A 22 -10.80 13.81 -12.94
CA PRO A 22 -11.52 14.01 -11.69
C PRO A 22 -12.28 12.75 -11.26
N ASP A 23 -12.39 12.51 -9.95
CA ASP A 23 -13.11 11.38 -9.34
C ASP A 23 -12.62 10.00 -9.82
N SER A 24 -11.37 9.90 -10.27
CA SER A 24 -10.79 8.63 -10.68
C SER A 24 -10.08 7.97 -9.50
N ASP A 25 -10.37 6.69 -9.28
CA ASP A 25 -9.66 5.80 -8.33
C ASP A 25 -8.26 5.45 -8.88
N SER A 26 -7.52 6.48 -9.33
CA SER A 26 -6.32 6.37 -10.16
C SER A 26 -5.03 6.42 -9.37
N ASP A 27 -5.07 6.85 -8.11
CA ASP A 27 -3.91 6.91 -7.25
C ASP A 27 -4.35 6.75 -5.81
N GLY A 28 -4.05 5.58 -5.25
CA GLY A 28 -4.49 5.22 -3.92
C GLY A 28 -3.55 4.25 -3.25
N PHE A 29 -3.84 3.94 -1.99
CA PHE A 29 -3.02 3.03 -1.22
C PHE A 29 -3.84 2.20 -0.23
N ILE A 30 -3.23 1.11 0.22
CA ILE A 30 -3.78 0.20 1.22
C ILE A 30 -2.66 -0.32 2.11
N LEU A 31 -2.97 -0.53 3.40
CA LEU A 31 -2.11 -1.25 4.33
C LEU A 31 -2.77 -2.58 4.64
N GLN A 32 -2.00 -3.66 4.60
CA GLN A 32 -2.51 -4.99 4.91
C GLN A 32 -1.61 -5.67 5.92
N TRP A 33 -2.18 -6.52 6.75
CA TRP A 33 -1.45 -7.31 7.73
C TRP A 33 -2.07 -8.68 7.89
N GLY A 34 -1.25 -9.65 8.26
CA GLY A 34 -1.72 -11.00 8.51
C GLY A 34 -0.74 -12.07 8.04
N ARG A 35 -1.24 -13.31 8.02
CA ARG A 35 -0.51 -14.52 7.63
C ARG A 35 -1.06 -15.12 6.35
N TRP A 36 -0.91 -14.39 5.26
CA TRP A 36 -1.42 -14.83 3.97
C TRP A 36 -0.68 -16.08 3.46
N SER A 37 -1.42 -16.97 2.79
CA SER A 37 -0.89 -18.23 2.29
C SER A 37 0.21 -18.04 1.23
N TRP A 38 0.13 -16.96 0.45
CA TRP A 38 1.14 -16.56 -0.52
C TRP A 38 2.44 -16.03 0.11
N ASN A 39 2.45 -15.73 1.41
CA ASN A 39 3.62 -15.25 2.17
C ASN A 39 4.29 -16.37 3.00
N ASP A 40 4.19 -17.63 2.55
CA ASP A 40 4.59 -18.82 3.32
C ASP A 40 3.94 -18.89 4.72
N HIS A 41 2.77 -18.26 4.90
CA HIS A 41 2.09 -18.10 6.19
C HIS A 41 2.92 -17.37 7.27
N ARG A 42 3.93 -16.59 6.86
CA ARG A 42 4.68 -15.72 7.76
C ARG A 42 3.84 -14.48 8.11
N PRO A 43 3.93 -13.97 9.35
CA PRO A 43 3.34 -12.68 9.67
C PRO A 43 3.98 -11.59 8.80
N SER A 44 3.12 -10.85 8.12
CA SER A 44 3.52 -9.79 7.20
C SER A 44 2.73 -8.52 7.43
N MET A 45 3.37 -7.40 7.11
CA MET A 45 2.72 -6.11 6.89
C MET A 45 3.08 -5.67 5.47
N SER A 46 2.08 -5.37 4.65
CA SER A 46 2.28 -4.81 3.31
C SER A 46 1.83 -3.36 3.23
N PHE A 47 2.56 -2.62 2.40
CA PHE A 47 2.26 -1.24 2.03
C PHE A 47 2.13 -1.20 0.51
N THR A 48 0.93 -0.95 0.01
CA THR A 48 0.64 -1.00 -1.42
C THR A 48 0.17 0.37 -1.90
N ARG A 49 0.75 0.87 -2.98
CA ARG A 49 0.21 1.99 -3.76
C ARG A 49 -0.29 1.45 -5.09
N GLN A 50 -1.51 1.78 -5.45
CA GLN A 50 -2.13 1.44 -6.73
C GLN A 50 -2.24 2.69 -7.59
N VAL A 51 -1.87 2.57 -8.86
CA VAL A 51 -1.98 3.64 -9.84
C VAL A 51 -2.67 3.16 -11.11
N ALA A 52 -3.48 4.03 -11.70
CA ALA A 52 -4.10 3.81 -13.01
C ALA A 52 -3.27 4.52 -14.09
N VAL A 53 -2.82 3.77 -15.08
CA VAL A 53 -2.00 4.25 -16.20
C VAL A 53 -2.84 4.21 -17.48
N PRO A 54 -2.97 5.31 -18.24
CA PRO A 54 -3.71 5.31 -19.50
C PRO A 54 -3.10 4.35 -20.52
N CYS A 55 -3.93 3.57 -21.20
CA CYS A 55 -3.47 2.67 -22.26
C CYS A 55 -2.99 3.47 -23.48
N GLU A 56 -1.74 3.26 -23.93
CA GLU A 56 -1.13 4.01 -25.05
C GLU A 56 -1.83 3.80 -26.40
N ASN A 57 -2.54 2.68 -26.60
CA ASN A 57 -3.00 2.22 -27.91
C ASN A 57 -4.50 2.35 -28.17
N ASP A 58 -5.26 2.98 -27.27
CA ASP A 58 -6.69 2.72 -27.26
C ASP A 58 -7.52 3.66 -28.15
N GLN A 59 -8.29 3.02 -29.02
CA GLN A 59 -9.31 3.65 -29.88
C GLN A 59 -10.52 4.13 -29.07
N PHE A 60 -10.57 3.79 -27.77
CA PHE A 60 -11.61 4.16 -26.83
C PHE A 60 -11.01 5.08 -25.75
N GLU A 61 -11.46 6.33 -25.72
CA GLU A 61 -11.05 7.27 -24.68
C GLU A 61 -11.40 6.71 -23.29
N GLY A 62 -10.37 6.55 -22.44
CA GLY A 62 -10.56 6.35 -21.02
C GLY A 62 -10.29 4.96 -20.43
N LEU A 63 -9.71 4.03 -21.20
CA LEU A 63 -9.18 2.77 -20.64
C LEU A 63 -7.89 3.03 -19.86
N VAL A 64 -7.78 2.39 -18.69
CA VAL A 64 -6.59 2.43 -17.82
C VAL A 64 -6.17 1.02 -17.45
N GLU A 65 -4.86 0.82 -17.31
CA GLU A 65 -4.26 -0.35 -16.68
C GLU A 65 -3.99 -0.03 -15.22
N LEU A 66 -4.37 -0.92 -14.32
CA LEU A 66 -4.10 -0.78 -12.90
C LEU A 66 -2.76 -1.45 -12.59
N TRP A 67 -1.91 -0.73 -11.89
CA TRP A 67 -0.59 -1.18 -11.48
C TRP A 67 -0.44 -1.03 -9.97
N GLN A 68 0.17 -2.01 -9.32
CA GLN A 68 0.43 -2.00 -7.89
C GLN A 68 1.92 -2.08 -7.60
N ILE A 69 2.36 -1.21 -6.69
CA ILE A 69 3.68 -1.24 -6.08
C ILE A 69 3.47 -1.67 -4.64
N GLU A 70 3.98 -2.86 -4.28
CA GLU A 70 3.81 -3.41 -2.94
C GLU A 70 5.17 -3.64 -2.27
N LEU A 71 5.35 -3.05 -1.08
CA LEU A 71 6.41 -3.39 -0.15
C LEU A 71 5.85 -4.32 0.93
N VAL A 72 6.31 -5.55 0.98
CA VAL A 72 5.98 -6.51 2.05
C VAL A 72 7.13 -6.60 3.03
N LEU A 73 6.84 -6.42 4.32
CA LEU A 73 7.76 -6.71 5.42
C LEU A 73 7.34 -7.99 6.11
N PHE A 74 8.28 -8.92 6.25
CA PHE A 74 8.08 -10.18 6.95
C PHE A 74 8.68 -10.09 8.34
N TYR A 75 8.02 -10.70 9.31
CA TYR A 75 8.45 -10.71 10.70
C TYR A 75 8.69 -12.15 11.15
N GLU A 76 9.59 -12.31 12.13
CA GLU A 76 9.58 -13.53 12.94
C GLU A 76 8.19 -13.74 13.53
N ASP A 77 7.90 -14.97 13.93
CA ASP A 77 6.67 -15.32 14.63
C ASP A 77 6.57 -14.54 15.96
N SER A 78 6.08 -13.32 15.85
CA SER A 78 6.08 -12.33 16.91
C SER A 78 4.67 -12.14 17.43
N VAL A 79 4.57 -11.98 18.75
CA VAL A 79 3.31 -11.67 19.42
C VAL A 79 2.68 -10.38 18.87
N ALA A 80 3.50 -9.50 18.28
CA ALA A 80 3.10 -8.19 17.78
C ALA A 80 2.01 -8.28 16.70
N LEU A 81 2.15 -9.16 15.70
CA LEU A 81 1.11 -9.34 14.68
C LEU A 81 0.17 -10.51 14.97
N SER A 82 0.60 -11.52 15.74
CA SER A 82 -0.22 -12.71 15.99
C SER A 82 -1.51 -12.43 16.78
N SER A 83 -1.61 -11.25 17.40
CA SER A 83 -2.79 -10.82 18.17
C SER A 83 -3.86 -10.13 17.31
N TYR A 84 -3.56 -9.85 16.04
CA TYR A 84 -4.47 -9.20 15.09
C TYR A 84 -4.98 -10.20 14.06
N SER A 85 -6.25 -10.10 13.70
CA SER A 85 -6.80 -10.83 12.57
C SER A 85 -6.20 -10.34 11.26
N ASP A 86 -6.07 -11.25 10.29
CA ASP A 86 -5.69 -10.92 8.92
C ASP A 86 -6.71 -9.93 8.34
N GLN A 87 -6.24 -8.73 7.97
CA GLN A 87 -7.12 -7.62 7.57
C GLN A 87 -6.31 -6.53 6.84
N ASP A 88 -7.03 -5.57 6.27
CA ASP A 88 -6.50 -4.41 5.60
C ASP A 88 -7.27 -3.13 5.98
N THR A 89 -6.76 -1.98 5.55
CA THR A 89 -7.42 -0.67 5.75
C THR A 89 -8.56 -0.40 4.78
N GLY A 90 -8.73 -1.22 3.74
CA GLY A 90 -9.37 -0.83 2.49
C GLY A 90 -8.49 0.13 1.68
N PHE A 91 -8.72 0.17 0.37
CA PHE A 91 -8.10 1.18 -0.49
C PHE A 91 -8.62 2.58 -0.17
N TYR A 92 -7.70 3.52 -0.14
CA TYR A 92 -7.98 4.93 -0.02
C TYR A 92 -7.44 5.68 -1.24
N PHE A 93 -8.28 6.46 -1.90
CA PHE A 93 -7.97 7.25 -3.11
C PHE A 93 -8.09 8.75 -2.79
N PRO A 94 -7.06 9.34 -2.17
CA PRO A 94 -7.06 10.76 -1.80
C PRO A 94 -7.04 11.69 -3.00
N ASN A 95 -7.87 12.73 -2.96
CA ASN A 95 -7.92 13.78 -3.97
C ASN A 95 -7.16 15.03 -3.52
N GLY A 96 -5.83 14.91 -3.42
CA GLY A 96 -4.92 16.04 -3.16
C GLY A 96 -4.13 15.93 -1.84
N ASP A 97 -3.18 16.85 -1.67
CA ASP A 97 -2.14 16.75 -0.63
C ASP A 97 -2.70 16.69 0.81
N GLU A 98 -3.77 17.43 1.11
CA GLU A 98 -4.35 17.44 2.47
C GLU A 98 -4.98 16.09 2.83
N GLU A 99 -5.72 15.48 1.91
CA GLU A 99 -6.33 14.15 2.10
C GLU A 99 -5.25 13.07 2.24
N TRP A 100 -4.17 13.17 1.45
CA TRP A 100 -2.99 12.33 1.60
C TRP A 100 -2.40 12.38 3.01
N GLN A 101 -2.17 13.59 3.55
CA GLN A 101 -1.60 13.74 4.90
C GLN A 101 -2.50 13.13 5.97
N VAL A 102 -3.83 13.36 5.86
CA VAL A 102 -4.80 12.83 6.83
C VAL A 102 -4.77 11.30 6.82
N ALA A 103 -4.86 10.67 5.66
CA ALA A 103 -4.89 9.21 5.59
C ALA A 103 -3.58 8.54 5.97
N LEU A 104 -2.44 9.19 5.72
CA LEU A 104 -1.17 8.71 6.25
C LEU A 104 -1.12 8.84 7.77
N MET A 105 -1.62 9.94 8.33
CA MET A 105 -1.68 10.09 9.79
C MET A 105 -2.59 9.03 10.43
N GLU A 106 -3.74 8.74 9.83
CA GLU A 106 -4.62 7.65 10.24
C GLU A 106 -3.93 6.28 10.10
N GLY A 107 -3.27 6.05 8.96
CA GLY A 107 -2.42 4.89 8.68
C GLY A 107 -1.40 4.62 9.79
N GLN A 108 -0.72 5.68 10.24
CA GLN A 108 0.28 5.62 11.31
C GLN A 108 -0.31 5.19 12.66
N ASP A 109 -1.57 5.51 12.90
CA ASP A 109 -2.27 5.22 14.15
C ASP A 109 -2.95 3.84 14.18
N PHE A 110 -2.90 3.07 13.08
CA PHE A 110 -3.43 1.71 13.06
C PHE A 110 -2.68 0.81 14.05
N PRO A 111 -3.40 0.10 14.96
CA PRO A 111 -2.77 -0.74 15.98
C PRO A 111 -1.79 -1.80 15.44
N PRO A 112 -2.07 -2.52 14.33
CA PRO A 112 -1.10 -3.45 13.74
C PRO A 112 0.21 -2.79 13.33
N LEU A 113 0.15 -1.58 12.74
CA LEU A 113 1.34 -0.83 12.36
C LEU A 113 2.15 -0.38 13.59
N GLN A 114 1.47 0.09 14.63
CA GLN A 114 2.11 0.46 15.90
C GLN A 114 2.76 -0.75 16.60
N ALA A 115 2.18 -1.94 16.45
CA ALA A 115 2.72 -3.17 17.00
C ALA A 115 4.04 -3.54 16.30
N VAL A 116 4.07 -3.53 14.97
CA VAL A 116 5.28 -3.86 14.21
C VAL A 116 6.34 -2.78 14.24
N ALA A 117 5.99 -1.52 14.50
CA ALA A 117 6.95 -0.42 14.61
C ALA A 117 8.01 -0.63 15.72
N LYS A 118 7.74 -1.54 16.67
CA LYS A 118 8.64 -1.92 17.78
C LYS A 118 9.49 -3.16 17.46
N THR A 119 9.32 -3.74 16.28
CA THR A 119 9.94 -5.01 15.88
C THR A 119 10.67 -4.82 14.55
N ALA A 120 11.89 -5.34 14.43
CA ALA A 120 12.60 -5.34 13.16
C ALA A 120 12.03 -6.45 12.24
N PRO A 121 11.74 -6.16 10.96
CA PRO A 121 11.42 -7.22 10.01
C PRO A 121 12.65 -8.11 9.76
N VAL A 122 12.41 -9.39 9.48
CA VAL A 122 13.46 -10.37 9.15
C VAL A 122 13.83 -10.36 7.67
N SER A 123 12.88 -9.97 6.81
CA SER A 123 13.08 -9.85 5.37
C SER A 123 12.04 -8.91 4.78
N SER A 124 12.24 -8.52 3.53
CA SER A 124 11.30 -7.71 2.77
C SER A 124 11.23 -8.16 1.32
N SER A 125 10.11 -7.89 0.66
CA SER A 125 9.93 -8.01 -0.79
C SER A 125 9.37 -6.71 -1.35
N LEU A 126 9.78 -6.33 -2.56
CA LEU A 126 9.24 -5.20 -3.29
C LEU A 126 8.83 -5.69 -4.68
N THR A 127 7.57 -5.49 -5.04
CA THR A 127 7.01 -5.90 -6.33
C THR A 127 6.40 -4.71 -7.07
N LEU A 128 6.38 -4.83 -8.39
CA LEU A 128 5.60 -4.00 -9.30
C LEU A 128 4.87 -4.96 -10.22
N GLU A 129 3.55 -4.95 -10.17
CA GLU A 129 2.73 -5.87 -10.94
C GLU A 129 1.47 -5.20 -11.48
N HIS A 130 0.91 -5.80 -12.53
CA HIS A 130 -0.41 -5.44 -13.01
C HIS A 130 -1.45 -5.91 -12.00
N ALA A 131 -2.38 -5.03 -11.64
CA ALA A 131 -3.50 -5.37 -10.78
C ALA A 131 -4.68 -5.82 -11.66
N ASP A 132 -5.18 -7.02 -11.38
CA ASP A 132 -6.31 -7.64 -12.09
C ASP A 132 -7.68 -7.11 -11.63
#